data_AF-A0A8T4CA67-F1
#
_entry.id   AF-A0A8T4CA67-F1
#
_cell.length_a   1.000
_cell.length_b   1.000
_cell.length_c   1.000
_cell.angle_alpha   90.00
_cell.angle_beta   90.00
_cell.angle_gamma   90.00
#
_symmetry.space_group_name_H-M   'P 1'
#
loop_
_entity.id
_entity.type
_entity.pdbx_description
1 polymer ?
#
loop_
_entity_poly.entity_id
_entity_poly.type
_entity_poly.pdbx_seq_one_letter_code
_entity_poly.pdbx_strand_id
1 'polypeptide(L)' 'MPKPAKPKSICPHCAKQTDGSIRDKGLYFMLVCGECDTILGVLPKFYQKCTWKMPASQEDAGSGIKTPVVR' A
#
# COMPACT_ATOMS: atom_id res chain seq x y z
N MET A 1 -15.93 20.33 13.20
CA MET A 1 -16.43 18.96 12.96
C MET A 1 -15.25 17.99 13.08
N PRO A 2 -15.27 17.01 13.99
CA PRO A 2 -14.22 16.00 14.05
C PRO A 2 -14.22 15.16 12.75
N LYS A 3 -13.03 14.87 12.22
CA LYS A 3 -12.84 14.01 11.03
C LYS A 3 -13.41 12.61 11.35
N PRO A 4 -14.20 11.99 10.45
CA PRO A 4 -14.67 10.62 10.68
C PRO A 4 -13.46 9.69 10.80
N ALA A 5 -13.45 8.85 11.85
CA ALA A 5 -12.44 7.82 12.01
C ALA A 5 -12.47 6.90 10.78
N LYS A 6 -11.32 6.66 10.16
CA LYS A 6 -11.23 5.75 9.02
C LYS A 6 -11.70 4.35 9.46
N PRO A 7 -12.52 3.65 8.64
CA PRO A 7 -12.88 2.28 8.93
C PRO A 7 -11.60 1.44 9.00
N LYS A 8 -11.46 0.69 10.09
CA LYS A 8 -10.29 -0.15 10.36
C LYS A 8 -10.50 -1.49 9.67
N SER A 9 -9.54 -1.93 8.84
CA SER A 9 -9.60 -3.24 8.19
C SER A 9 -9.29 -4.38 9.17
N ILE A 10 -9.87 -5.56 8.92
CA ILE A 10 -9.67 -6.79 9.71
C ILE A 10 -9.00 -7.83 8.83
N CYS A 11 -7.96 -8.48 9.33
CA CYS A 11 -7.31 -9.59 8.63
C CYS A 11 -8.22 -10.82 8.61
N PRO A 12 -8.49 -11.45 7.45
CA PRO A 12 -9.33 -12.64 7.37
C PRO A 12 -8.69 -13.90 7.97
N HIS A 13 -7.36 -13.89 8.18
CA HIS A 13 -6.65 -15.06 8.71
C HIS A 13 -6.52 -15.03 10.23
N CYS A 14 -5.98 -13.94 10.80
CA CYS A 14 -5.76 -13.84 12.24
C CYS A 14 -6.87 -13.09 12.99
N ALA A 15 -7.89 -12.58 12.29
CA ALA A 15 -9.00 -11.77 12.82
C ALA A 15 -8.57 -10.49 13.57
N LYS A 16 -7.29 -10.13 13.51
CA LYS A 16 -6.77 -8.91 14.14
C LYS A 16 -7.02 -7.70 13.25
N GLN A 17 -7.20 -6.56 13.89
CA GLN A 17 -7.29 -5.28 13.22
C GLN A 17 -5.93 -4.96 12.56
N THR A 18 -5.93 -4.61 11.28
CA THR A 18 -4.71 -4.31 10.54
C THR A 18 -4.99 -3.27 9.48
N ASP A 19 -4.10 -2.29 9.32
CA ASP A 19 -4.15 -1.36 8.18
C ASP A 19 -3.39 -1.92 6.96
N GLY A 20 -2.81 -3.12 7.10
CA GLY A 20 -1.92 -3.74 6.13
C GLY A 20 -0.58 -3.02 6.00
N SER A 21 0.45 -3.76 5.56
CA SER A 21 1.74 -3.20 5.15
C SER A 21 1.95 -3.47 3.66
N ILE A 22 2.53 -2.49 2.97
CA ILE A 22 2.79 -2.57 1.54
C ILE A 22 4.21 -3.08 1.33
N ARG A 23 4.37 -4.13 0.53
CA ARG A 23 5.67 -4.63 0.06
C ARG A 23 5.80 -4.40 -1.44
N ASP A 24 6.85 -3.71 -1.84
CA ASP A 24 7.16 -3.49 -3.26
C ASP A 24 7.82 -4.75 -3.86
N LYS A 25 7.31 -5.22 -5.01
CA LYS A 25 7.84 -6.36 -5.77
C LYS A 25 8.22 -5.97 -7.22
N GLY A 26 8.49 -4.70 -7.47
CA GLY A 26 8.88 -4.17 -8.78
C GLY A 26 7.70 -3.90 -9.70
N LEU A 27 6.96 -4.95 -10.10
CA LEU A 27 5.82 -4.84 -11.04
C LEU A 27 4.47 -4.61 -10.34
N TYR A 28 4.37 -4.98 -9.08
CA TYR A 28 3.16 -4.83 -8.27
C TYR A 28 3.53 -4.54 -6.80
N PHE A 29 2.57 -3.99 -6.08
CA PHE A 29 2.58 -3.87 -4.64
C PHE A 29 1.78 -5.02 -4.03
N MET A 30 2.28 -5.57 -2.93
CA MET A 30 1.58 -6.58 -2.16
C MET A 30 1.16 -5.97 -0.83
N LEU A 31 -0.14 -5.95 -0.55
CA LEU A 31 -0.68 -5.60 0.76
C LEU A 31 -0.69 -6.87 1.61
N VAL A 32 0.01 -6.85 2.73
CA VAL A 32 0.06 -7.99 3.67
C VAL A 32 -0.39 -7.57 5.05
N CYS A 33 -0.86 -8.52 5.86
CA CYS A 33 -1.15 -8.28 7.26
C CYS A 33 0.17 -8.07 8.02
N GLY A 34 0.29 -6.96 8.75
CA GLY A 34 1.50 -6.67 9.53
C GLY A 34 1.78 -7.61 10.71
N GLU A 35 0.83 -8.47 11.08
CA GLU A 35 0.97 -9.39 12.22
C GLU A 35 1.24 -10.85 11.83
N CYS A 36 0.65 -11.33 10.74
CA CYS A 36 0.73 -12.74 10.33
C CYS A 36 1.19 -12.93 8.89
N ASP A 37 1.63 -11.84 8.22
CA ASP A 37 2.13 -11.83 6.84
C ASP A 37 1.18 -12.42 5.77
N THR A 38 -0.09 -12.64 6.12
CA THR A 38 -1.12 -13.05 5.16
C THR A 38 -1.31 -11.98 4.09
N ILE A 39 -1.37 -12.40 2.82
CA ILE A 39 -1.62 -11.50 1.69
C ILE A 39 -3.08 -11.03 1.73
N LEU A 40 -3.27 -9.71 1.85
CA LEU A 40 -4.57 -9.05 1.86
C LEU A 40 -4.98 -8.54 0.47
N GLY A 41 -3.99 -8.28 -0.41
CA GLY A 41 -4.24 -7.83 -1.77
C GLY A 41 -2.98 -7.67 -2.58
N VAL A 42 -3.15 -7.64 -3.91
CA VAL A 42 -2.06 -7.38 -4.87
C VAL A 42 -2.53 -6.27 -5.80
N LEU A 43 -1.74 -5.19 -5.88
CA LEU A 43 -2.03 -4.05 -6.74
C LEU A 43 -0.94 -3.91 -7.80
N PRO A 44 -1.23 -4.14 -9.08
CA PRO A 44 -0.27 -3.88 -10.15
C PRO A 44 0.10 -2.40 -10.23
N LYS A 45 1.39 -2.07 -10.41
CA LYS A 45 1.85 -0.68 -10.41
C LYS A 45 1.33 0.15 -11.57
N PHE A 46 0.95 -0.49 -12.68
CA PHE A 46 0.36 0.24 -13.80
C PHE A 46 -0.99 0.90 -13.44
N TYR A 47 -1.69 0.40 -12.41
CA TYR A 47 -2.90 1.02 -11.84
C TYR A 47 -2.62 2.03 -10.71
N GLN A 48 -1.36 2.25 -10.32
CA GLN A 48 -0.98 3.17 -9.23
C GLN A 48 -1.41 4.62 -9.52
N LYS A 49 -1.47 5.02 -10.80
CA LYS A 49 -1.97 6.35 -11.19
C LYS A 49 -3.48 6.51 -10.99
N CYS A 50 -4.24 5.40 -10.99
CA CYS A 50 -5.70 5.39 -10.99
C CYS A 50 -6.30 5.09 -9.60
N THR A 51 -5.54 4.45 -8.72
CA THR A 51 -6.06 3.95 -7.44
C THR A 51 -5.07 4.21 -6.33
N TRP A 52 -5.55 4.91 -5.29
CA TRP A 52 -4.85 5.18 -4.04
C TRP A 52 -3.67 6.17 -4.13
N LYS A 53 -3.79 7.31 -3.42
CA LYS A 53 -2.60 8.09 -3.01
C LYS A 53 -1.84 7.23 -2.00
N MET A 54 -0.99 6.33 -2.49
CA MET A 54 -0.13 5.52 -1.64
C MET A 54 0.72 6.46 -0.77
N PRO A 55 0.77 6.27 0.56
CA PRO A 55 1.81 6.88 1.36
C PRO A 55 3.16 6.41 0.83
N ALA A 56 4.13 7.33 0.73
CA ALA A 56 5.46 7.05 0.20
C ALA A 56 6.03 5.78 0.84
N SER A 57 6.63 4.91 0.02
CA SER A 57 7.28 3.71 0.52
C SER A 57 8.39 4.15 1.49
N GLN A 58 8.58 3.42 2.58
CA GLN A 58 9.64 3.70 3.55
C GLN A 58 11.06 3.53 2.94
N GLU A 59 11.14 3.08 1.68
CA GLU A 59 12.37 2.95 0.88
C GLU A 59 12.68 4.20 0.02
N ASP A 60 11.76 5.15 -0.12
CA ASP A 60 11.92 6.36 -0.95
C ASP A 60 12.72 7.50 -0.28
N ALA A 61 13.57 7.20 0.70
CA ALA A 61 14.48 8.18 1.29
C ALA A 61 15.83 8.28 0.55
N GLY A 62 16.02 7.56 -0.57
CA GLY A 62 17.36 7.39 -1.15
C GLY A 62 17.51 7.30 -2.67
N SER A 63 16.47 7.43 -3.50
CA SER A 63 16.69 7.32 -4.95
C SER A 63 15.90 8.33 -5.77
N GLY A 64 16.61 9.34 -6.26
CA GLY A 64 16.10 10.38 -7.15
C GLY A 64 15.74 9.83 -8.53
N ILE A 65 14.57 9.21 -8.65
CA ILE A 65 14.04 8.80 -9.95
C ILE A 65 13.14 9.92 -10.48
N LYS A 66 13.69 10.69 -11.42
CA LYS A 66 12.96 11.69 -12.21
C LYS A 66 11.91 10.98 -13.07
N THR A 67 10.63 11.23 -12.78
CA THR A 67 9.50 10.79 -13.60
C THR A 67 9.60 11.40 -15.01
N PRO A 68 9.56 10.62 -16.10
CA PRO A 68 9.51 11.21 -17.44
C PRO A 68 8.11 11.77 -17.71
N VAL A 69 8.07 13.03 -18.15
CA VAL A 69 6.89 13.70 -18.72
C VAL A 69 6.65 13.09 -20.11
N VAL A 70 5.53 12.37 -20.26
CA VAL A 70 5.06 11.94 -21.57
C VAL A 70 4.30 13.13 -22.17
N ARG A 71 4.83 13.66 -23.28
CA ARG A 71 4.22 14.73 -24.09
C ARG A 71 3.02 14.21 -24.86
#